data_AF-A0A1I7LWD2-F1
#
_entry.id   AF-A0A1I7LWD2-F1
#
_cell.length_a   1.000
_cell.length_b   1.000
_cell.length_c   1.000
_cell.angle_alpha   90.00
_cell.angle_beta   90.00
_cell.angle_gamma   90.00
#
_symmetry.space_group_name_H-M   'P 1'
#
loop_
_entity.id
_entity.type
_entity.pdbx_description
1 polymer ?
#
loop_
_entity_poly.entity_id
_entity_poly.type
_entity_poly.pdbx_seq_one_letter_code
_entity_poly.pdbx_strand_id
1 'polypeptide(L)'
;MTKNTLARPLKAALLGAVLSVPALTSSAFADTKNYQFQLVQQEAKVGDAVLAVRLVDKRSGKPVTDAVVFAKRLDMAPDAMEEMATKVEQVPSTEPGIYRFKAHLGMQGRWRLSLAAKVQGETGTVEDKLIIQAGK
;
A
#
# COMPACT_ATOMS: atom_id res chain seq x y z
N MET A 1 -5.96 -35.73 -79.34
CA MET A 1 -6.83 -34.56 -79.65
C MET A 1 -8.10 -34.81 -78.84
N THR A 2 -8.47 -34.14 -77.76
CA THR A 2 -8.23 -32.78 -77.25
C THR A 2 -8.51 -32.82 -75.74
N LYS A 3 -7.77 -32.03 -74.96
CA LYS A 3 -7.98 -31.81 -73.51
C LYS A 3 -9.30 -31.07 -73.28
N ASN A 4 -9.94 -31.23 -72.12
CA ASN A 4 -10.70 -30.16 -71.47
C ASN A 4 -10.81 -30.38 -69.95
N THR A 5 -10.02 -29.57 -69.24
CA THR A 5 -10.13 -29.21 -67.83
C THR A 5 -11.42 -28.45 -67.56
N LEU A 6 -12.00 -28.57 -66.36
CA LEU A 6 -12.82 -27.56 -65.64
C LEU A 6 -13.19 -28.18 -64.26
N ALA A 7 -12.48 -27.82 -63.20
CA ALA A 7 -12.77 -26.73 -62.26
C ALA A 7 -13.72 -27.15 -61.11
N ARG A 8 -13.12 -27.35 -59.94
CA ARG A 8 -13.76 -27.58 -58.63
C ARG A 8 -13.97 -26.21 -57.96
N PRO A 9 -15.05 -26.02 -57.19
CA PRO A 9 -14.80 -25.48 -55.85
C PRO A 9 -15.65 -26.19 -54.79
N LEU A 10 -14.96 -26.89 -53.89
CA LEU A 10 -15.53 -27.37 -52.63
C LEU A 10 -15.67 -26.15 -51.72
N LYS A 11 -16.90 -25.73 -51.42
CA LYS A 11 -17.18 -24.73 -50.39
C LYS A 11 -16.84 -25.32 -49.02
N ALA A 12 -15.64 -25.05 -48.52
CA ALA A 12 -15.26 -25.34 -47.15
C ALA A 12 -15.85 -24.25 -46.23
N ALA A 13 -16.82 -24.61 -45.41
CA ALA A 13 -17.34 -23.75 -44.35
C ALA A 13 -16.28 -23.64 -43.25
N LEU A 14 -15.66 -22.46 -43.10
CA LEU A 14 -14.82 -22.13 -41.97
C LEU A 14 -15.71 -21.79 -40.76
N LEU A 15 -15.90 -22.77 -39.88
CA LEU A 15 -16.40 -22.53 -38.53
C LEU A 15 -15.31 -21.81 -37.74
N GLY A 16 -15.46 -20.49 -37.57
CA GLY A 16 -14.64 -19.70 -36.66
C GLY A 16 -14.94 -20.11 -35.22
N ALA A 17 -14.08 -20.95 -34.64
CA ALA A 17 -14.10 -21.23 -33.21
C ALA A 17 -13.57 -20.01 -32.47
N VAL A 18 -14.47 -19.17 -31.96
CA VAL A 18 -14.13 -18.10 -31.02
C VAL A 18 -13.71 -18.76 -29.71
N LEU A 19 -12.40 -18.82 -29.47
CA LEU A 19 -11.86 -19.17 -28.15
C LEU A 19 -12.18 -18.03 -27.19
N SER A 20 -13.33 -18.11 -26.54
CA SER A 20 -13.65 -17.32 -25.36
C SER A 20 -12.69 -17.76 -24.26
N VAL A 21 -11.56 -17.05 -24.11
CA VAL A 21 -10.70 -17.18 -22.93
C VAL A 21 -11.55 -16.69 -21.75
N PRO A 22 -11.89 -17.54 -20.75
CA PRO A 22 -12.44 -17.01 -19.52
C PRO A 22 -11.35 -16.15 -18.89
N ALA A 23 -11.55 -14.83 -18.90
CA ALA A 23 -10.78 -13.94 -18.05
C ALA A 23 -10.98 -14.45 -16.63
N LEU A 24 -9.95 -15.06 -16.05
CA LEU A 24 -9.87 -15.32 -14.63
C LEU A 24 -9.82 -13.95 -13.96
N THR A 25 -10.99 -13.33 -13.75
CA THR A 25 -11.13 -12.21 -12.85
C THR A 25 -10.99 -12.79 -11.46
N SER A 26 -9.74 -13.02 -11.04
CA SER A 26 -9.41 -13.09 -9.63
C SER A 26 -9.83 -11.74 -9.07
N SER A 27 -11.06 -11.69 -8.54
CA SER A 27 -11.45 -10.67 -7.58
C SER A 27 -10.53 -10.88 -6.40
N ALA A 28 -9.34 -10.25 -6.45
CA ALA A 28 -8.53 -10.03 -5.27
C ALA A 28 -9.35 -9.11 -4.39
N PHE A 29 -10.20 -9.71 -3.56
CA PHE A 29 -10.86 -9.01 -2.48
C PHE A 29 -9.74 -8.33 -1.70
N ALA A 30 -9.82 -7.00 -1.61
CA ALA A 30 -8.85 -6.19 -0.89
C ALA A 30 -8.66 -6.74 0.51
N ASP A 31 -7.56 -7.44 0.73
CA ASP A 31 -7.23 -7.97 2.02
C ASP A 31 -6.17 -7.06 2.64
N THR A 32 -6.55 -5.79 2.81
CA THR A 32 -5.69 -4.80 3.46
C THR A 32 -5.35 -5.20 4.89
N LYS A 33 -6.10 -6.15 5.47
CA LYS A 33 -5.80 -6.78 6.76
C LYS A 33 -4.51 -7.59 6.73
N ASN A 34 -4.01 -7.98 5.56
CA ASN A 34 -2.69 -8.61 5.42
C ASN A 34 -1.54 -7.62 5.47
N TYR A 35 -1.82 -6.32 5.46
CA TYR A 35 -0.78 -5.31 5.53
C TYR A 35 -0.80 -4.62 6.88
N GLN A 36 0.38 -4.19 7.33
CA GLN A 36 0.52 -3.50 8.59
C GLN A 36 1.71 -2.54 8.57
N PHE A 37 1.48 -1.33 9.04
CA PHE A 37 2.52 -0.39 9.40
C PHE A 37 3.21 -0.79 10.69
N GLN A 38 4.52 -0.66 10.73
CA GLN A 38 5.36 -0.98 11.88
C GLN A 38 6.35 0.16 12.10
N LEU A 39 6.48 0.62 13.34
CA LEU A 39 7.53 1.55 13.69
C LEU A 39 8.89 0.87 13.53
N VAL A 40 9.84 1.56 12.90
CA VAL A 40 11.24 1.13 12.89
C VAL A 40 11.86 1.32 14.28
N GLN A 41 11.40 2.35 14.99
CA GLN A 41 11.84 2.67 16.35
C GLN A 41 10.64 3.15 17.16
N GLN A 42 10.45 2.58 18.35
CA GLN A 42 9.28 2.87 19.19
C GLN A 42 9.49 4.14 20.03
N GLU A 43 10.74 4.49 20.29
CA GLU A 43 11.13 5.68 21.05
C GLU A 43 11.60 6.81 20.12
N ALA A 44 11.31 8.04 20.53
CA ALA A 44 11.83 9.25 19.91
C ALA A 44 12.16 10.30 20.97
N LYS A 45 13.08 11.21 20.64
CA LYS A 45 13.37 12.34 21.52
C LYS A 45 12.29 13.41 21.39
N VAL A 46 12.00 14.08 22.50
CA VAL A 46 11.24 15.33 22.50
C VAL A 46 11.94 16.36 21.61
N GLY A 47 11.15 17.12 20.87
CA GLY A 47 11.62 18.08 19.86
C GLY A 47 11.37 17.60 18.43
N ASP A 48 12.17 18.11 17.50
CA ASP A 48 12.08 17.70 16.10
C ASP A 48 12.58 16.27 15.92
N ALA A 49 11.72 15.42 15.36
CA ALA A 49 11.99 14.01 15.17
C ALA A 49 11.64 13.58 13.75
N VAL A 50 12.32 12.53 13.28
CA VAL A 50 11.97 11.80 12.07
C VAL A 50 11.51 10.41 12.47
N LEU A 51 10.22 10.16 12.29
CA LEU A 51 9.56 8.90 12.59
C LEU A 51 9.64 8.02 11.34
N ALA A 52 10.31 6.88 11.44
CA ALA A 52 10.44 5.92 10.36
C ALA A 52 9.46 4.76 10.57
N VAL A 53 8.71 4.43 9.52
CA VAL A 53 7.68 3.39 9.52
C VAL A 53 7.88 2.49 8.32
N ARG A 54 7.77 1.18 8.51
CA ARG A 54 7.72 0.19 7.44
C ARG A 54 6.28 -0.24 7.20
N LEU A 55 5.89 -0.43 5.94
CA LEU A 55 4.67 -1.18 5.61
C LEU A 55 5.05 -2.62 5.24
N VAL A 56 4.43 -3.62 5.85
CA VAL A 56 4.75 -5.05 5.65
C VAL A 56 3.53 -5.79 5.12
N ASP A 57 3.72 -6.64 4.10
CA ASP A 57 2.76 -7.71 3.78
C ASP A 57 3.02 -8.90 4.70
N LYS A 58 2.10 -9.17 5.62
CA LYS A 58 2.19 -10.22 6.64
C LYS A 58 2.20 -11.64 6.05
N ARG A 59 1.72 -11.84 4.83
CA ARG A 59 1.75 -13.17 4.18
C ARG A 59 3.16 -13.54 3.74
N SER A 60 3.90 -12.56 3.24
CA SER A 60 5.24 -12.76 2.68
C SER A 60 6.37 -12.30 3.59
N GLY A 61 6.06 -11.49 4.61
CA GLY A 61 7.03 -10.81 5.47
C GLY A 61 7.81 -9.69 4.77
N LYS A 62 7.47 -9.37 3.51
CA LYS A 62 8.23 -8.40 2.70
C LYS A 62 7.74 -6.97 2.93
N PRO A 63 8.64 -5.98 2.87
CA PRO A 63 8.23 -4.58 2.83
C PRO A 63 7.46 -4.26 1.55
N VAL A 64 6.48 -3.36 1.67
CA VAL A 64 5.77 -2.75 0.55
C VAL A 64 6.44 -1.43 0.21
N THR A 65 6.98 -1.33 -1.01
CA THR A 65 7.85 -0.22 -1.43
C THR A 65 7.13 0.90 -2.19
N ASP A 66 5.92 0.65 -2.63
CA ASP A 66 5.13 1.43 -3.59
C ASP A 66 3.79 1.91 -3.01
N ALA A 67 3.66 1.93 -1.69
CA ALA A 67 2.45 2.40 -1.04
C ALA A 67 2.37 3.93 -1.05
N VAL A 68 1.17 4.44 -1.30
CA VAL A 68 0.88 5.87 -1.30
C VAL A 68 0.20 6.23 0.01
N VAL A 69 0.95 6.84 0.93
CA VAL A 69 0.42 7.36 2.19
C VAL A 69 -0.26 8.71 1.92
N PHE A 70 -1.58 8.77 2.10
CA PHE A 70 -2.36 9.97 1.78
C PHE A 70 -2.95 10.66 3.02
N ALA A 71 -3.12 9.94 4.13
CA ALA A 71 -3.55 10.52 5.40
C ALA A 71 -2.51 10.26 6.49
N LYS A 72 -2.23 11.29 7.28
CA LYS A 72 -1.29 11.25 8.40
C LYS A 72 -1.72 12.22 9.50
N ARG A 73 -1.69 11.76 10.75
CA ARG A 73 -1.97 12.57 11.95
C ARG A 73 -1.08 12.11 13.09
N LEU A 74 -0.58 13.05 13.89
CA LEU A 74 0.18 12.77 15.10
C LEU A 74 -0.42 13.57 16.25
N ASP A 75 -0.89 12.88 17.28
CA ASP A 75 -1.55 13.47 18.45
C ASP A 75 -1.22 12.70 19.74
N MET A 76 -1.67 13.20 20.89
CA MET A 76 -1.47 12.57 22.20
C MET A 76 -2.76 11.93 22.76
N ALA A 77 -3.61 11.40 21.88
CA ALA A 77 -4.82 10.71 22.31
C ALA A 77 -4.62 9.56 23.32
N PRO A 78 -3.51 8.75 23.27
CA PRO A 78 -3.28 7.73 24.29
C PRO A 78 -3.24 8.28 25.71
N ASP A 79 -2.82 9.54 25.86
CA ASP A 79 -2.74 10.27 27.14
C ASP A 79 -3.93 11.22 27.33
N ALA A 80 -5.06 10.97 26.65
CA ALA A 80 -6.29 11.77 26.68
C ALA A 80 -6.12 13.23 26.21
N MET A 81 -5.11 13.50 25.38
CA MET A 81 -4.79 14.83 24.84
C MET A 81 -4.85 14.83 23.30
N GLU A 82 -5.94 14.32 22.71
CA GLU A 82 -6.09 14.18 21.24
C GLU A 82 -6.08 15.52 20.48
N GLU A 83 -6.49 16.61 21.14
CA GLU A 83 -6.44 17.97 20.59
C GLU A 83 -5.00 18.49 20.45
N MET A 84 -4.04 17.90 21.17
CA MET A 84 -2.62 18.19 21.05
C MET A 84 -2.04 17.47 19.82
N ALA A 85 -2.50 17.87 18.64
CA ALA A 85 -2.00 17.39 17.37
C ALA A 85 -0.86 18.28 16.84
N THR A 86 0.11 17.67 16.17
CA THR A 86 1.23 18.38 15.54
C THR A 86 1.24 18.17 14.03
N LYS A 87 1.89 19.08 13.30
CA LYS A 87 2.05 18.95 11.85
C LYS A 87 2.97 17.76 11.54
N VAL A 88 2.55 16.93 10.60
CA VAL A 88 3.32 15.80 10.10
C VAL A 88 3.63 16.00 8.63
N GLU A 89 4.91 15.99 8.28
CA GLU A 89 5.38 16.09 6.90
C GLU A 89 6.02 14.78 6.48
N GLN A 90 5.63 14.24 5.33
CA GLN A 90 6.30 13.07 4.79
C GLN A 90 7.54 13.53 4.04
N VAL A 91 8.69 12.93 4.34
CA VAL A 91 9.97 13.24 3.70
C VAL A 91 10.47 12.04 2.89
N PRO A 92 11.32 12.25 1.88
CA PRO A 92 11.89 11.16 1.10
C PRO A 92 12.62 10.13 1.96
N SER A 93 12.58 8.87 1.55
CA SER A 93 13.34 7.77 2.14
C SER A 93 14.33 7.22 1.13
N THR A 94 15.54 6.89 1.60
CA THR A 94 16.57 6.19 0.83
C THR A 94 16.47 4.67 0.97
N GLU A 95 15.62 4.18 1.89
CA GLU A 95 15.44 2.77 2.18
C GLU A 95 14.11 2.26 1.60
N PRO A 96 14.12 1.22 0.74
CA PRO A 96 12.91 0.68 0.15
C PRO A 96 11.89 0.20 1.19
N GLY A 97 10.65 0.68 1.06
CA GLY A 97 9.53 0.30 1.94
C GLY A 97 9.59 0.91 3.34
N ILE A 98 10.50 1.85 3.56
CA ILE A 98 10.49 2.74 4.72
C ILE A 98 9.89 4.09 4.31
N TYR A 99 8.92 4.54 5.08
CA TYR A 99 8.25 5.82 4.95
C TYR A 99 8.65 6.69 6.15
N ARG A 100 9.09 7.93 5.88
CA ARG A 100 9.64 8.82 6.90
C ARG A 100 8.74 10.02 7.10
N PHE A 101 8.50 10.37 8.35
CA PHE A 101 7.63 11.48 8.74
C PHE A 101 8.39 12.42 9.68
N LYS A 102 8.59 13.66 9.26
CA LYS A 102 9.11 14.72 10.12
C LYS A 102 7.96 15.35 10.90
N ALA A 103 8.15 15.48 12.20
CA ALA A 103 7.19 16.14 13.09
C ALA A 103 7.89 16.70 14.33
N HIS A 104 7.20 17.56 15.06
CA HIS A 104 7.66 18.11 16.33
C HIS A 104 6.92 17.46 17.51
N LEU A 105 7.62 16.66 18.31
CA LEU A 105 7.14 16.03 19.54
C LEU A 105 7.34 17.01 20.70
N GLY A 106 6.40 17.93 20.91
CA GLY A 106 6.58 19.06 21.83
C GLY A 106 6.66 18.71 23.33
N MET A 107 6.33 17.48 23.71
CA MET A 107 6.36 17.04 25.10
C MET A 107 6.61 15.52 25.22
N GLN A 108 7.11 15.12 26.38
CA GLN A 108 7.26 13.71 26.74
C GLN A 108 5.89 13.03 26.89
N GLY A 109 5.81 11.74 26.57
CA GLY A 109 4.57 10.98 26.67
C GLY A 109 4.33 10.07 25.47
N ARG A 110 3.12 9.55 25.36
CA ARG A 110 2.72 8.63 24.28
C ARG A 110 2.04 9.39 23.16
N TRP A 111 2.70 9.39 22.01
CA TRP A 111 2.18 9.99 20.78
C TRP A 111 1.63 8.90 19.87
N ARG A 112 0.47 9.16 19.25
CA ARG A 112 -0.17 8.28 18.29
C ARG A 112 0.01 8.81 16.87
N LEU A 113 0.76 8.09 16.05
CA LEU A 113 0.86 8.31 14.61
C LEU A 113 -0.22 7.47 13.91
N SER A 114 -1.24 8.13 13.37
CA SER A 114 -2.27 7.51 12.54
C SER A 114 -1.92 7.66 11.07
N LEU A 115 -1.93 6.56 10.32
CA LEU A 115 -1.57 6.52 8.90
C LEU A 115 -2.67 5.83 8.09
N ALA A 116 -2.89 6.32 6.86
CA ALA A 116 -3.71 5.64 5.86
C ALA A 116 -2.99 5.63 4.50
N ALA A 117 -2.97 4.48 3.84
CA ALA A 117 -2.29 4.30 2.56
C ALA A 117 -3.04 3.39 1.58
N LYS A 118 -2.73 3.59 0.30
CA LYS A 118 -3.08 2.68 -0.79
C LYS A 118 -1.88 1.82 -1.15
N VAL A 119 -2.10 0.53 -1.35
CA VAL A 119 -1.11 -0.44 -1.83
C VAL A 119 -1.47 -0.80 -3.27
N GLN A 120 -0.49 -0.85 -4.16
CA GLN A 120 -0.74 -1.20 -5.56
C GLN A 120 -1.36 -2.61 -5.66
N GLY A 121 -2.43 -2.73 -6.46
CA GLY A 121 -3.15 -4.00 -6.62
C GLY A 121 -4.21 -4.28 -5.56
N GLU A 122 -4.23 -3.51 -4.46
CA GLU A 122 -5.27 -3.59 -3.43
C GLU A 122 -6.34 -2.52 -3.66
N THR A 123 -7.62 -2.88 -3.54
CA THR A 123 -8.72 -1.91 -3.70
C THR A 123 -9.04 -1.15 -2.40
N GLY A 124 -8.65 -1.71 -1.25
CA GLY A 124 -8.92 -1.18 0.08
C GLY A 124 -7.94 -0.09 0.53
N THR A 125 -8.07 0.35 1.78
CA THR A 125 -7.11 1.24 2.45
C THR A 125 -6.48 0.48 3.60
N VAL A 126 -5.16 0.60 3.74
CA VAL A 126 -4.44 0.15 4.93
C VAL A 126 -4.44 1.30 5.92
N GLU A 127 -4.94 1.06 7.13
CA GLU A 127 -4.98 2.05 8.21
C GLU A 127 -4.38 1.47 9.48
N ASP A 128 -3.50 2.21 10.13
CA ASP A 128 -2.91 1.83 11.40
C ASP A 128 -2.71 3.02 12.33
N LYS A 129 -2.66 2.71 13.63
CA LYS A 129 -2.34 3.64 14.70
C LYS A 129 -1.13 3.12 15.45
N LEU A 130 -0.02 3.84 15.35
CA LEU A 130 1.26 3.48 15.93
C LEU A 130 1.53 4.34 17.16
N ILE A 131 2.01 3.74 18.24
CA ILE A 131 2.32 4.46 19.48
C ILE A 131 3.82 4.66 19.58
N ILE A 132 4.24 5.91 19.70
CA ILE A 132 5.61 6.36 19.87
C ILE A 132 5.78 6.88 21.28
N GLN A 133 6.85 6.46 21.96
CA GLN A 133 7.23 6.98 23.26
C GLN A 133 8.19 8.16 23.09
N ALA A 134 7.74 9.37 23.42
CA ALA A 134 8.60 10.56 23.44
C ALA A 134 9.29 10.69 24.81
N GLY A 135 10.61 10.76 24.81
CA GLY A 135 11.45 10.88 26.00
C GLY A 135 12.62 11.87 25.82
N LYS A 136 13.49 11.96 26.84
CA LYS A 136 14.68 12.83 26.81
C LYS A 136 15.76 12.32 25.85
#